data_AF-A0A950IRB4-F1
#
_entry.id   AF-A0A950IRB4-F1
#
_cell.length_a   1.000
_cell.length_b   1.000
_cell.length_c   1.000
_cell.angle_alpha   90.00
_cell.angle_beta   90.00
_cell.angle_gamma   90.00
#
_symmetry.space_group_name_H-M   'P 1'
#
loop_
_entity.id
_entity.type
_entity.pdbx_description
1 polymer ?
#
loop_
_entity_poly.entity_id
_entity_poly.type
_entity_poly.pdbx_seq_one_letter_code
_entity_poly.pdbx_strand_id
1 'polypeptide(L)' 'PESRPKGIADLGIREWTCSRCGCLHDRDTNAAINILRRGRATLDVGIPVL' A
#
# COMPACT_ATOMS: atom_id res chain seq x y z
N PRO A 1 22.13 -6.60 -3.55
CA PRO A 1 22.03 -7.46 -4.75
C PRO A 1 20.95 -6.95 -5.69
N GLU A 2 21.20 -6.96 -6.99
CA GLU A 2 20.26 -6.45 -8.00
C GLU A 2 18.91 -7.20 -8.03
N SER A 3 18.86 -8.41 -7.45
CA SER A 3 17.64 -9.21 -7.30
C SER A 3 16.71 -8.76 -6.18
N ARG A 4 17.09 -7.78 -5.35
CA ARG A 4 16.23 -7.33 -4.24
C ARG A 4 15.19 -6.31 -4.70
N PRO A 5 13.95 -6.37 -4.15
CA PRO A 5 12.96 -5.34 -4.36
C PRO A 5 13.49 -3.97 -3.92
N LYS A 6 13.28 -2.95 -4.76
CA LYS A 6 13.58 -1.56 -4.39
C LYS A 6 12.69 -1.12 -3.24
N GLY A 7 13.22 -0.30 -2.33
CA GLY A 7 12.46 0.22 -1.18
C GLY A 7 12.40 -0.70 0.04
N ILE A 8 13.09 -1.84 0.04
CA ILE A 8 13.10 -2.77 1.19
C ILE A 8 13.70 -2.14 2.46
N ALA A 9 14.68 -1.25 2.33
CA ALA A 9 15.30 -0.54 3.45
C ALA A 9 14.29 0.38 4.18
N ASP A 10 13.31 0.88 3.43
CA ASP A 10 12.32 1.83 3.93
C ASP A 10 11.08 1.15 4.52
N LEU A 11 11.03 -0.19 4.51
CA LEU A 11 9.92 -0.93 5.12
C LEU A 11 9.77 -0.65 6.63
N GLY A 12 10.82 -0.18 7.29
CA GLY A 12 10.77 0.23 8.70
C GLY A 12 10.04 1.56 8.94
N ILE A 13 9.85 2.38 7.91
CA ILE A 13 9.21 3.69 8.02
C ILE A 13 7.71 3.50 8.25
N ARG A 14 7.24 3.91 9.44
CA ARG A 14 5.83 3.84 9.84
C ARG A 14 5.07 5.11 9.49
N GLU A 15 5.75 6.25 9.56
CA GLU A 15 5.18 7.56 9.29
C GLU A 15 6.04 8.32 8.30
N TRP A 16 5.43 9.06 7.38
CA TRP A 16 6.17 9.94 6.46
C TRP A 16 5.36 11.19 6.12
N THR A 17 6.07 12.30 5.88
CA THR A 17 5.46 13.50 5.32
C THR A 17 5.33 13.36 3.81
N CYS A 18 4.11 13.47 3.29
CA CYS A 18 3.88 13.39 1.86
C CYS A 18 4.38 14.66 1.15
N SER A 19 5.24 14.50 0.16
CA SER A 19 5.78 15.62 -0.64
C SER A 19 4.71 16.37 -1.44
N ARG A 20 3.55 15.75 -1.69
CA ARG A 20 2.46 16.35 -2.47
C ARG A 20 1.48 17.15 -1.63
N CYS A 21 1.06 16.65 -0.47
CA CYS A 21 0.05 17.31 0.36
C CYS A 21 0.61 17.90 1.67
N GLY A 22 1.86 17.61 2.01
CA GLY A 22 2.51 18.09 3.23
C GLY A 22 2.01 17.42 4.52
N CYS A 23 1.03 16.52 4.47
CA CYS A 23 0.51 15.83 5.64
C CYS A 23 1.43 14.70 6.10
N LEU A 24 1.42 14.42 7.40
CA LEU A 24 1.99 13.20 7.97
C LEU A 24 1.03 12.04 7.71
N HIS A 25 1.53 10.97 7.10
CA HIS A 25 0.76 9.76 6.81
C HIS A 25 1.30 8.57 7.61
N ASP A 26 0.39 7.68 7.98
CA ASP A 26 0.67 6.38 8.61
C ASP A 26 0.58 5.25 7.58
N ARG A 27 1.59 4.37 7.58
CA ARG A 27 1.74 3.27 6.63
C ARG A 27 0.63 2.24 6.80
N ASP A 28 0.26 1.93 8.03
CA ASP A 28 -0.70 0.86 8.33
C ASP A 28 -2.12 1.30 7.89
N THR A 29 -2.43 2.59 8.03
CA THR A 29 -3.63 3.23 7.47
C THR A 29 -3.65 3.15 5.94
N ASN A 30 -2.54 3.48 5.27
CA ASN A 30 -2.44 3.38 3.82
C ASN A 30 -2.58 1.92 3.33
N ALA A 31 -2.03 0.96 4.07
CA ALA A 31 -2.20 -0.47 3.79
C ALA A 31 -3.67 -0.88 3.89
N ALA A 32 -4.39 -0.46 4.93
CA ALA A 32 -5.82 -0.73 5.08
C ALA A 32 -6.65 -0.17 3.90
N ILE A 33 -6.35 1.06 3.45
CA ILE A 33 -6.99 1.67 2.28
C ILE A 33 -6.72 0.84 1.01
N ASN A 34 -5.48 0.41 0.79
CA ASN A 34 -5.12 -0.40 -0.37
C ASN A 34 -5.82 -1.77 -0.36
N ILE A 35 -5.89 -2.43 0.79
CA ILE A 35 -6.62 -3.69 0.96
C ILE A 35 -8.10 -3.49 0.65
N LEU A 36 -8.73 -2.45 1.19
CA LEU A 36 -10.14 -2.14 0.93
C LEU A 36 -10.41 -1.92 -0.57
N ARG A 37 -9.55 -1.14 -1.24
CA ARG A 37 -9.67 -0.88 -2.68
C ARG A 37 -9.57 -2.16 -3.50
N ARG A 38 -8.59 -3.01 -3.19
CA ARG A 38 -8.39 -4.31 -3.88
C ARG A 38 -9.56 -5.26 -3.61
N GLY A 39 -10.01 -5.38 -2.36
CA GLY A 39 -11.16 -6.21 -2.01
C GLY A 39 -12.42 -5.78 -2.75
N ARG A 40 -12.70 -4.47 -2.84
CA ARG A 40 -13.83 -3.93 -3.61
C ARG A 40 -13.70 -4.21 -5.10
N ALA A 41 -12.51 -4.06 -5.68
CA ALA A 41 -12.27 -4.38 -7.09
C ALA A 41 -12.48 -5.88 -7.39
N THR A 42 -12.09 -6.77 -6.47
CA THR A 42 -12.35 -8.21 -6.62
C THR A 42 -13.85 -8.53 -6.67
N LEU A 43 -14.67 -7.82 -5.90
CA LEU A 43 -16.12 -8.00 -5.92
C LEU A 43 -16.76 -7.50 -7.22
N ASP A 44 -16.21 -6.43 -7.80
CA ASP A 44 -16.70 -5.83 -9.05
C ASP A 44 -16.43 -6.71 -10.27
N VAL A 45 -15.23 -7.32 -10.35
CA VAL A 45 -14.82 -8.22 -11.45
C VAL A 45 -15.38 -9.64 -11.26
N GLY A 46 -15.90 -9.96 -10.07
CA GLY A 46 -16.21 -11.32 -9.65
C GLY A 46 -14.95 -12.08 -9.23
N ILE A 47 -15.10 -13.10 -8.38
CA ILE A 47 -14.00 -13.99 -8.00
C ILE A 47 -13.84 -15.02 -9.13
N PRO A 48 -12.78 -14.99 -9.96
CA PRO A 48 -12.71 -15.79 -11.17
C PRO A 48 -12.48 -17.30 -10.91
N VAL A 49 -12.37 -17.72 -9.65
CA VAL A 49 -11.96 -19.07 -9.27
C VAL A 49 -12.73 -19.60 -8.04
N LEU A 50 -13.99 -19.21 -7.87
CA LEU A 50 -14.94 -19.99 -7.04
C LEU A 50 -15.91 -20.74 -7.93
#